data_AF-A0AA40F635-F1
#
_entry.id   AF-A0AA40F635-F1
#
_cell.length_a   1.000
_cell.length_b   1.000
_cell.length_c   1.000
_cell.angle_alpha   90.00
_cell.angle_beta   90.00
_cell.angle_gamma   90.00
#
_symmetry.space_group_name_H-M   'P 1'
#
loop_
_entity.id
_entity.type
_entity.pdbx_description
1 polymer ?
#
loop_
_entity_poly.entity_id
_entity_poly.type
_entity_poly.pdbx_seq_one_letter_code
_entity_poly.pdbx_strand_id
1 'polypeptide(L)'
;MGSCCNSETWTCGESEKDCSFGVCYDGSCPGHKVFTTDGTCGYQNQHRRCAGKWGDCCSVDGECGTGWDYCQSDKRQSGNCF
;
A
#
# COMPACT_ATOMS: atom_id res chain seq x y z
N MET A 1 -11.43 -18.25 -11.51
CA MET A 1 -10.32 -17.40 -11.03
C MET A 1 -10.88 -16.04 -10.72
N GLY A 2 -10.51 -15.44 -9.59
CA GLY A 2 -11.13 -14.22 -9.08
C GLY A 2 -10.42 -12.97 -9.61
N SER A 3 -11.17 -12.09 -10.26
CA SER A 3 -10.72 -10.77 -10.72
C SER A 3 -10.17 -9.91 -9.58
N CYS A 4 -9.20 -9.05 -9.87
CA CYS A 4 -8.71 -7.99 -8.99
C CYS A 4 -9.58 -6.75 -9.11
N CYS A 5 -9.93 -6.11 -8.00
CA CYS A 5 -10.73 -4.89 -7.98
C CYS A 5 -9.86 -3.67 -7.72
N ASN A 6 -9.90 -2.73 -8.67
CA ASN A 6 -9.07 -1.54 -8.72
C ASN A 6 -9.76 -0.38 -7.98
N SER A 7 -9.10 0.22 -6.99
CA SER A 7 -9.64 1.33 -6.18
C SER A 7 -9.62 2.69 -6.87
N GLU A 8 -8.89 2.83 -7.98
CA GLU A 8 -8.86 4.06 -8.77
C GLU A 8 -9.99 4.11 -9.78
N THR A 9 -10.20 3.00 -10.49
CA THR A 9 -11.24 2.90 -11.52
C THR A 9 -12.56 2.36 -10.98
N TRP A 10 -12.57 1.80 -9.77
CA TRP A 10 -13.71 1.11 -9.16
C TRP A 10 -14.25 -0.05 -10.00
N THR A 11 -13.40 -0.62 -10.86
CA THR A 11 -13.74 -1.77 -11.70
C THR A 11 -12.92 -2.99 -11.30
N CYS A 12 -13.48 -4.18 -11.48
CA CYS A 12 -12.76 -5.41 -11.32
C CYS A 12 -12.31 -5.96 -12.67
N GLY A 13 -11.04 -6.34 -12.77
CA GLY A 13 -10.40 -6.85 -13.97
C GLY A 13 -9.20 -7.75 -13.63
N GLU A 14 -8.55 -8.26 -14.65
CA GLU A 14 -7.33 -9.08 -14.49
C GLU A 14 -6.10 -8.39 -15.09
N SER A 15 -6.19 -7.08 -15.37
CA SER A 15 -5.03 -6.35 -15.86
C SER A 15 -4.00 -6.20 -14.74
N GLU A 16 -2.72 -6.10 -15.11
CA GLU A 16 -1.65 -5.83 -14.13
C GLU A 16 -1.93 -4.57 -13.31
N LYS A 17 -2.58 -3.57 -13.89
CA LYS A 17 -2.98 -2.33 -13.19
C LYS A 17 -4.06 -2.59 -12.15
N ASP A 18 -5.03 -3.45 -12.45
CA ASP A 18 -6.10 -3.79 -11.50
C ASP A 18 -5.57 -4.60 -10.32
N CYS A 19 -4.58 -5.46 -10.57
CA CYS A 19 -3.91 -6.27 -9.54
C CYS A 19 -2.69 -5.59 -8.90
N SER A 20 -2.37 -4.34 -9.27
CA SER A 20 -1.17 -3.65 -8.78
C SER A 20 -1.23 -3.40 -7.28
N PHE A 21 -0.07 -3.52 -6.62
CA PHE A 21 0.07 -3.16 -5.21
C PHE A 21 -0.24 -1.67 -5.01
N GLY A 22 -0.95 -1.35 -3.93
CA GLY A 22 -1.38 0.03 -3.69
C GLY A 22 -2.73 0.40 -4.31
N VAL A 23 -3.24 -0.42 -5.24
CA VAL A 23 -4.46 -0.10 -6.01
C VAL A 23 -5.51 -1.19 -5.87
N CYS A 24 -5.10 -2.46 -5.88
CA CYS A 24 -6.01 -3.59 -5.75
C CYS A 24 -6.59 -3.67 -4.32
N TYR A 25 -7.90 -3.43 -4.16
CA TYR A 25 -8.58 -3.41 -2.86
C TYR A 25 -9.35 -4.69 -2.52
N ASP A 26 -9.74 -5.48 -3.53
CA ASP A 26 -10.51 -6.71 -3.34
C ASP A 26 -10.26 -7.72 -4.47
N GLY A 27 -10.64 -8.98 -4.25
CA GLY A 27 -10.42 -10.08 -5.18
C GLY A 27 -9.08 -10.81 -5.00
N SER A 28 -8.52 -11.37 -6.08
CA SER A 28 -7.23 -12.10 -6.01
C SER A 28 -6.01 -11.17 -5.99
N CYS A 29 -6.08 -10.09 -5.21
CA CYS A 29 -4.96 -9.18 -5.06
C CYS A 29 -3.76 -9.91 -4.43
N PRO A 30 -2.55 -9.80 -4.98
CA PRO A 30 -1.35 -10.42 -4.41
C PRO A 30 -0.99 -9.85 -3.02
N GLY A 31 -1.68 -8.80 -2.54
CA GLY A 31 -1.49 -8.35 -1.17
C GLY A 31 -2.38 -7.20 -0.68
N HIS A 32 -3.68 -7.09 -1.00
CA HIS A 32 -4.53 -6.03 -0.41
C HIS A 32 -4.60 -6.09 1.13
N LYS A 33 -4.38 -7.27 1.71
CA LYS A 33 -4.30 -7.46 3.17
C LYS A 33 -2.95 -7.04 3.75
N VAL A 34 -1.93 -6.98 2.91
CA VAL A 34 -0.54 -6.70 3.28
C VAL A 34 -0.19 -5.25 2.95
N PHE A 35 -0.69 -4.72 1.85
CA PHE A 35 -0.39 -3.41 1.32
C PHE A 35 -1.62 -2.52 1.41
N THR A 36 -1.39 -1.26 1.73
CA THR A 36 -2.43 -0.26 1.79
C THR A 36 -3.03 0.03 0.41
N THR A 37 -4.29 0.43 0.38
CA THR A 37 -4.99 0.90 -0.82
C THR A 37 -5.48 2.33 -0.66
N ASP A 38 -5.39 2.88 0.56
CA ASP A 38 -5.84 4.22 0.94
C ASP A 38 -4.68 5.12 1.42
N GLY A 39 -3.44 4.60 1.42
CA GLY A 39 -2.26 5.33 1.86
C GLY A 39 -1.96 5.18 3.35
N THR A 40 -2.75 4.44 4.11
CA THR A 40 -2.56 4.23 5.56
C THR A 40 -1.79 2.95 5.87
N CYS A 41 -0.90 2.98 6.87
CA CYS A 41 0.01 1.88 7.18
C CYS A 41 0.37 1.77 8.68
N GLY A 42 1.15 0.74 9.03
CA GLY A 42 1.71 0.56 10.37
C GLY A 42 0.72 -0.08 11.35
N TYR A 43 1.07 -0.13 12.64
CA TYR A 43 0.31 -0.91 13.63
C TYR A 43 -1.13 -0.39 13.80
N GLN A 44 -1.32 0.93 13.72
CA GLN A 44 -2.63 1.58 13.74
C GLN A 44 -3.54 1.14 12.57
N ASN A 45 -2.96 0.68 11.46
CA ASN A 45 -3.70 0.26 10.26
C ASN A 45 -3.47 -1.22 9.96
N GLN A 46 -3.58 -2.08 10.98
CA GLN A 46 -3.48 -3.55 10.84
C GLN A 46 -2.13 -4.05 10.31
N HIS A 47 -1.05 -3.31 10.60
CA HIS A 47 0.29 -3.58 10.07
C HIS A 47 0.36 -3.60 8.53
N ARG A 48 -0.51 -2.84 7.87
CA ARG A 48 -0.42 -2.61 6.42
C ARG A 48 0.91 -1.97 6.06
N ARG A 49 1.44 -2.36 4.92
CA ARG A 49 2.68 -1.87 4.31
C ARG A 49 2.38 -0.94 3.16
N CYS A 50 3.36 -0.10 2.85
CA CYS A 50 3.30 0.80 1.71
C CYS A 50 3.83 0.08 0.47
N ALA A 51 3.18 0.30 -0.67
CA ALA A 51 3.66 -0.12 -1.98
C ALA A 51 2.97 0.66 -3.10
N GLY A 52 3.59 0.60 -4.28
CA GLY A 52 3.04 1.20 -5.49
C GLY A 52 3.03 2.73 -5.40
N LYS A 53 1.91 3.35 -5.76
CA LYS A 53 1.77 4.82 -5.78
C LYS A 53 1.95 5.49 -4.42
N TRP A 54 1.73 4.75 -3.33
CA TRP A 54 1.83 5.25 -1.96
C TRP A 54 3.27 5.35 -1.46
N GLY A 55 4.23 4.77 -2.20
CA GLY A 55 5.63 4.69 -1.78
C GLY A 55 5.93 3.44 -0.96
N ASP A 56 7.18 3.37 -0.50
CA ASP A 56 7.74 2.16 0.14
C ASP A 56 7.91 2.31 1.66
N CYS A 57 7.68 3.51 2.20
CA CYS A 57 7.93 3.84 3.61
C CYS A 57 6.64 4.18 4.32
N CYS A 58 6.50 3.63 5.52
CA CYS A 58 5.40 3.90 6.43
C CYS A 58 5.87 4.79 7.58
N SER A 59 5.30 5.99 7.72
CA SER A 59 5.64 6.92 8.78
C SER A 59 5.12 6.47 10.16
N VAL A 60 5.64 7.06 11.24
CA VAL A 60 5.14 6.90 12.63
C VAL A 60 3.71 7.39 12.81
N ASP A 61 3.26 8.29 11.94
CA ASP A 61 1.88 8.77 11.89
C ASP A 61 0.94 7.78 11.20
N GLY A 62 1.49 6.73 10.58
CA GLY A 62 0.73 5.68 9.91
C GLY A 62 0.34 6.03 8.49
N GLU A 63 1.15 6.87 7.83
CA GLU A 63 0.95 7.28 6.44
C GLU A 63 2.07 6.75 5.54
N CYS A 64 1.70 6.35 4.34
CA CYS A 64 2.63 5.91 3.32
C CYS A 64 3.17 7.09 2.52
N GLY A 65 4.47 7.06 2.28
CA GLY A 65 5.10 8.04 1.41
C GLY A 65 6.48 7.62 0.94
N THR A 66 7.10 8.57 0.25
CA THR A 66 8.51 8.53 -0.16
C THR A 66 9.22 9.78 0.35
N GLY A 67 10.54 9.68 0.57
CA GLY A 67 11.35 10.78 1.06
C GLY A 67 11.63 10.73 2.56
N TRP A 68 12.44 11.68 3.04
CA TRP A 68 12.98 11.67 4.40
C TRP A 68 11.87 11.71 5.46
N ASP A 69 10.84 12.52 5.28
CA ASP A 69 9.76 12.66 6.27
C ASP A 69 8.99 11.34 6.54
N TYR A 70 9.04 10.38 5.61
CA TYR A 70 8.41 9.06 5.74
C TYR A 70 9.42 7.93 5.98
N CYS A 71 10.62 8.03 5.38
CA CYS A 71 11.61 6.96 5.36
C CYS A 71 12.72 7.12 6.41
N GLN A 72 12.84 8.27 7.07
CA GLN A 72 13.88 8.52 8.08
C GLN A 72 13.67 7.63 9.30
N SER A 73 14.75 7.09 9.86
CA SER A 73 14.73 6.06 10.89
C SER A 73 13.91 6.41 12.15
N ASP A 74 13.85 7.68 12.52
CA ASP A 74 13.07 8.19 13.66
C ASP A 74 11.61 8.48 13.33
N LYS A 75 11.28 8.60 12.03
CA LYS A 75 9.95 8.89 11.50
C LYS A 75 9.28 7.70 10.85
N ARG A 76 9.94 6.54 10.72
CA ARG A 76 9.45 5.38 9.98
C ARG A 76 9.16 4.17 10.87
N GLN A 77 7.99 3.57 10.70
CA GLN A 77 7.63 2.28 11.32
C GLN A 77 8.10 1.08 10.50
N SER A 78 7.92 1.12 9.17
CA SER A 78 8.22 -0.02 8.28
C SER A 78 8.53 0.45 6.85
N GLY A 79 9.27 -0.33 6.06
CA GLY A 79 9.69 0.04 4.70
C GLY A 79 11.18 -0.18 4.42
N ASN A 80 11.72 0.48 3.38
CA ASN A 80 13.16 0.54 3.13
C ASN A 80 13.78 1.78 3.81
N CYS A 81 14.89 1.59 4.52
CA CYS A 81 15.70 2.68 5.07
C CYS A 81 16.69 3.11 3.99
N PHE A 82 16.99 4.41 3.93
CA PHE A 82 18.18 4.93 3.26
C PHE A 82 19.22 5.32 4.31
#